data_AF-A0A497QZ64-F1
#
_entry.id   AF-A0A497QZ64-F1
#
_cell.length_a   1.000
_cell.length_b   1.000
_cell.length_c   1.000
_cell.angle_alpha   90.00
_cell.angle_beta   90.00
_cell.angle_gamma   90.00
#
_symmetry.space_group_name_H-M   'P 1'
#
loop_
_entity.id
_entity.type
_entity.pdbx_description
1 polymer ?
#
loop_
_entity_poly.entity_id
_entity_poly.type
_entity_poly.pdbx_seq_one_letter_code
_entity_poly.pdbx_strand_id
1 'polypeptide(L)'
;MTTTIIIGAFWGDEGKGKIISYIAYHEHPAIIARGGVGTNAGHTVVYQGKKYGLRMIPSGFTSEKSRLLIGAGVLVDPEIFLREVELTGCKDRIGVDFQAGIIEKEHKEKDQHDKHLSKKIGSTGTGCGPANEARARRTLRLAKEIPELTPYLTDVSKEINEAIAAGKNVLLEGTQGTMLSLFHGTYPYVTSKDVSASQICADVGIGPTKVDEVIAVFKAFMTRVGEGPMPGTLSEEEMKKKGWMEFGTVTGRARRAAPIDFEIARKAVRLNGATQIALTKLDIVFPEVANATKKEELSPAALEFIANIERETNIPVTLIGTGPDAEAIIDLREDKL
;
A
#
# COMPACT_ATOMS: atom_id res chain seq x y z
N MET A 1 22.17 5.70 2.44
CA MET A 1 21.51 4.73 3.33
C MET A 1 20.20 5.35 3.68
N THR A 2 19.10 4.66 3.38
CA THR A 2 17.76 5.20 3.63
C THR A 2 16.81 4.09 4.01
N THR A 3 16.06 4.29 5.08
CA THR A 3 14.88 3.51 5.44
C THR A 3 13.64 4.30 5.06
N THR A 4 13.00 3.87 3.97
CA THR A 4 11.86 4.58 3.36
C THR A 4 10.58 3.81 3.59
N ILE A 5 9.53 4.48 4.07
CA ILE A 5 8.18 3.90 4.23
C ILE A 5 7.26 4.44 3.14
N ILE A 6 6.48 3.56 2.52
CA ILE A 6 5.45 3.93 1.55
C ILE A 6 4.06 3.64 2.13
N ILE A 7 3.24 4.69 2.27
CA ILE A 7 1.87 4.61 2.81
C ILE A 7 0.85 5.21 1.82
N GLY A 8 -0.42 4.85 1.95
CA GLY A 8 -1.50 5.46 1.16
C GLY A 8 -2.08 6.66 1.90
N ALA A 9 -2.34 7.77 1.22
CA ALA A 9 -2.87 8.97 1.87
C ALA A 9 -4.39 8.90 2.15
N PHE A 10 -5.15 8.17 1.34
CA PHE A 10 -6.62 8.21 1.31
C PHE A 10 -7.23 6.87 1.76
N TRP A 11 -8.23 6.34 1.05
CA TRP A 11 -8.91 5.08 1.38
C TRP A 11 -8.30 3.85 0.68
N GLY A 12 -6.99 3.86 0.42
CA GLY A 12 -6.33 2.80 -0.33
C GLY A 12 -6.44 3.02 -1.84
N ASP A 13 -5.83 2.11 -2.62
CA ASP A 13 -5.82 2.17 -4.09
C ASP A 13 -5.13 3.40 -4.71
N GLU A 14 -4.25 4.05 -3.97
CA GLU A 14 -3.52 5.21 -4.47
C GLU A 14 -2.39 4.85 -5.43
N GLY A 15 -2.24 3.58 -5.81
CA GLY A 15 -1.16 3.12 -6.69
C GLY A 15 0.16 2.84 -5.96
N LYS A 16 0.13 2.56 -4.65
CA LYS A 16 1.32 2.19 -3.86
C LYS A 16 2.18 1.12 -4.54
N GLY A 17 1.55 0.04 -5.02
CA GLY A 17 2.25 -1.06 -5.69
C GLY A 17 3.14 -0.58 -6.83
N LYS A 18 2.64 0.34 -7.67
CA LYS A 18 3.42 0.93 -8.77
C LYS A 18 4.66 1.68 -8.26
N ILE A 19 4.48 2.55 -7.26
CA ILE A 19 5.59 3.33 -6.66
C ILE A 19 6.64 2.41 -6.04
N ILE A 20 6.21 1.40 -5.30
CA ILE A 20 7.11 0.41 -4.68
C ILE A 20 7.87 -0.37 -5.75
N SER A 21 7.19 -0.84 -6.80
CA SER A 21 7.82 -1.60 -7.89
C SER A 21 8.84 -0.78 -8.66
N TYR A 22 8.57 0.51 -8.88
CA TYR A 22 9.50 1.45 -9.50
C TYR A 22 10.77 1.63 -8.67
N ILE A 23 10.63 2.02 -7.40
CA ILE A 23 11.77 2.18 -6.49
C ILE A 23 12.57 0.88 -6.38
N ALA A 24 11.88 -0.26 -6.22
CA ALA A 24 12.53 -1.55 -6.14
C ALA A 24 13.37 -1.86 -7.40
N TYR A 25 12.80 -1.63 -8.58
CA TYR A 25 13.45 -1.92 -9.85
C TYR A 25 14.65 -1.01 -10.11
N HIS A 26 14.57 0.28 -9.78
CA HIS A 26 15.63 1.25 -10.05
C HIS A 26 16.72 1.32 -8.98
N GLU A 27 16.36 1.16 -7.70
CA GLU A 27 17.31 1.37 -6.60
C GLU A 27 17.81 0.07 -5.96
N HIS A 28 17.15 -1.06 -6.23
CA HIS A 28 17.47 -2.35 -5.64
C HIS A 28 17.73 -2.32 -4.12
N PRO A 29 16.76 -1.87 -3.28
CA PRO A 29 16.92 -1.88 -1.83
C PRO A 29 17.32 -3.27 -1.34
N ALA A 30 18.19 -3.36 -0.34
CA ALA A 30 18.65 -4.66 0.15
C ALA A 30 17.49 -5.49 0.70
N ILE A 31 16.55 -4.83 1.40
CA ILE A 31 15.34 -5.44 1.93
C ILE A 31 14.12 -4.63 1.49
N ILE A 32 13.05 -5.35 1.12
CA ILE A 32 11.72 -4.82 0.90
C ILE A 32 10.75 -5.59 1.80
N ALA A 33 10.21 -4.93 2.82
CA ALA A 33 9.37 -5.57 3.82
C ALA A 33 7.94 -5.03 3.80
N ARG A 34 6.96 -5.94 3.87
CA ARG A 34 5.55 -5.61 3.92
C ARG A 34 5.04 -5.50 5.35
N GLY A 35 4.34 -4.41 5.63
CA GLY A 35 3.53 -4.18 6.82
C GLY A 35 2.04 -4.04 6.50
N GLY A 36 1.29 -3.54 7.48
CA GLY A 36 -0.15 -3.35 7.42
C GLY A 36 -0.94 -4.56 7.90
N VAL A 37 -2.06 -4.84 7.25
CA VAL A 37 -3.05 -5.80 7.79
C VAL A 37 -2.82 -7.22 7.29
N GLY A 38 -2.86 -7.46 5.98
CA GLY A 38 -2.84 -8.81 5.41
C GLY A 38 -3.43 -8.83 4.00
N THR A 39 -4.17 -9.88 3.65
CA THR A 39 -4.64 -10.09 2.27
C THR A 39 -5.81 -9.22 1.84
N ASN A 40 -6.34 -8.33 2.68
CA ASN A 40 -7.44 -7.43 2.32
C ASN A 40 -6.99 -6.28 1.40
N ALA A 41 -5.69 -6.00 1.30
CA ALA A 41 -5.14 -5.10 0.28
C ALA A 41 -4.70 -5.90 -0.94
N GLY A 42 -4.99 -5.37 -2.14
CA GLY A 42 -4.46 -5.87 -3.40
C GLY A 42 -3.68 -4.76 -4.10
N HIS A 43 -2.43 -5.03 -4.44
CA HIS A 43 -1.58 -4.13 -5.22
C HIS A 43 -1.49 -4.66 -6.66
N THR A 44 -1.81 -3.78 -7.61
CA THR A 44 -1.65 -4.09 -9.03
C THR A 44 -0.29 -3.57 -9.46
N VAL A 45 0.51 -4.46 -10.05
CA VAL A 45 1.84 -4.14 -10.59
C VAL A 45 1.85 -4.57 -12.06
N VAL A 46 2.33 -3.70 -12.94
CA VAL A 46 2.63 -4.04 -14.33
C VAL A 46 4.14 -4.08 -14.47
N TYR A 47 4.69 -5.25 -14.79
CA TYR A 47 6.13 -5.47 -14.86
C TYR A 47 6.44 -6.44 -16.01
N GLN A 48 7.41 -6.09 -16.86
CA GLN A 48 7.80 -6.86 -18.04
C GLN A 48 6.60 -7.26 -18.93
N GLY A 49 5.69 -6.32 -19.17
CA GLY A 49 4.48 -6.55 -19.99
C GLY A 49 3.42 -7.45 -19.35
N LYS A 50 3.61 -7.92 -18.11
CA LYS A 50 2.65 -8.75 -17.38
C LYS A 50 2.03 -7.99 -16.21
N LYS A 51 0.71 -8.15 -16.04
CA LYS A 51 -0.05 -7.60 -14.92
C LYS A 51 -0.13 -8.61 -13.78
N TYR A 52 0.24 -8.17 -12.59
CA TYR A 52 0.21 -8.93 -11.34
C TYR A 52 -0.78 -8.30 -10.37
N GLY A 53 -1.58 -9.12 -9.70
CA GLY A 53 -2.43 -8.72 -8.58
C GLY A 53 -1.95 -9.41 -7.32
N LEU A 54 -1.19 -8.70 -6.48
CA LEU A 54 -0.54 -9.25 -5.30
C LEU A 54 -1.25 -8.83 -4.02
N ARG A 55 -1.35 -9.75 -3.07
CA ARG A 55 -2.04 -9.58 -1.77
C ARG A 55 -1.16 -10.00 -0.59
N MET A 56 -0.07 -10.72 -0.83
CA MET A 56 0.90 -11.12 0.19
C MET A 56 2.32 -10.72 -0.18
N ILE A 57 2.78 -11.07 -1.38
CA ILE A 57 4.15 -10.81 -1.78
C ILE A 57 4.35 -9.30 -1.93
N PRO A 58 5.43 -8.72 -1.34
CA PRO A 58 5.73 -7.31 -1.52
C PRO A 58 5.80 -6.94 -3.01
N SER A 59 5.23 -5.79 -3.36
CA SER A 59 5.16 -5.27 -4.73
C SER A 59 6.56 -5.02 -5.34
N GLY A 60 7.58 -4.91 -4.48
CA GLY A 60 8.98 -4.81 -4.87
C GLY A 60 9.63 -6.12 -5.35
N PHE A 61 8.84 -7.17 -5.60
CA PHE A 61 9.34 -8.41 -6.22
C PHE A 61 10.03 -8.16 -7.58
N THR A 62 9.78 -7.02 -8.22
CA THR A 62 10.46 -6.56 -9.45
C THR A 62 11.98 -6.44 -9.31
N SER A 63 12.50 -6.29 -8.09
CA SER A 63 13.93 -6.39 -7.81
C SER A 63 14.32 -7.83 -7.48
N GLU A 64 15.06 -8.49 -8.38
CA GLU A 64 15.55 -9.86 -8.16
C GLU A 64 16.65 -9.93 -7.09
N LYS A 65 17.35 -8.82 -6.84
CA LYS A 65 18.44 -8.71 -5.86
C LYS A 65 17.94 -8.48 -4.43
N SER A 66 16.70 -8.05 -4.26
CA SER A 66 16.15 -7.66 -2.98
C SER A 66 15.61 -8.86 -2.20
N ARG A 67 15.93 -8.89 -0.90
CA ARG A 67 15.29 -9.76 0.08
C ARG A 67 13.87 -9.25 0.36
N LEU A 68 12.87 -10.10 0.16
CA LEU A 68 11.46 -9.77 0.40
C LEU A 68 11.03 -10.32 1.76
N LEU A 69 10.38 -9.51 2.59
CA LEU A 69 9.97 -9.91 3.95
C LEU A 69 8.51 -9.56 4.25
N ILE A 70 7.86 -10.34 5.11
CA ILE A 70 6.51 -10.09 5.62
C ILE A 70 6.59 -10.02 7.15
N GLY A 71 6.34 -8.82 7.70
CA GLY A 71 6.54 -8.55 9.12
C GLY A 71 5.58 -9.29 10.07
N ALA A 72 5.99 -9.45 11.33
CA ALA A 72 5.21 -10.09 12.39
C ALA A 72 3.80 -9.49 12.58
N GLY A 73 3.65 -8.19 12.31
CA GLY A 73 2.36 -7.50 12.41
C GLY A 73 1.35 -7.91 11.34
N VAL A 74 1.78 -8.55 10.25
CA VAL A 74 0.94 -8.87 9.10
C VAL A 74 0.22 -10.21 9.30
N LEU A 75 -1.02 -10.29 8.83
CA LEU A 75 -1.77 -11.53 8.71
C LEU A 75 -1.46 -12.24 7.38
N VAL A 76 -1.18 -13.53 7.45
CA VAL A 76 -0.79 -14.39 6.33
C VAL A 76 -1.91 -15.37 6.01
N ASP A 77 -2.30 -15.43 4.75
CA ASP A 77 -3.13 -16.50 4.20
C ASP A 77 -2.19 -17.47 3.46
N PRO A 78 -1.94 -18.69 3.99
CA PRO A 78 -0.95 -19.59 3.43
C PRO A 78 -1.22 -19.96 1.96
N GLU A 79 -2.48 -20.12 1.57
CA GLU A 79 -2.88 -20.48 0.21
C GLU A 79 -2.53 -19.36 -0.78
N ILE A 80 -2.87 -18.11 -0.43
CA ILE A 80 -2.56 -16.94 -1.25
C ILE A 80 -1.06 -16.71 -1.32
N PHE A 81 -0.36 -16.86 -0.18
CA PHE A 81 1.09 -16.70 -0.09
C PHE A 81 1.80 -17.66 -1.03
N LEU A 82 1.56 -18.97 -0.91
CA LEU A 82 2.25 -19.98 -1.73
C LEU A 82 1.99 -19.79 -3.23
N ARG A 83 0.74 -19.50 -3.61
CA ARG A 83 0.38 -19.19 -5.00
C ARG A 83 1.14 -17.96 -5.54
N GLU A 84 1.26 -16.91 -4.74
CA GLU A 84 1.97 -15.70 -5.16
C GLU A 84 3.49 -15.90 -5.19
N VAL A 85 4.06 -16.75 -4.32
CA VAL A 85 5.48 -17.17 -4.40
C VAL A 85 5.78 -17.80 -5.76
N GLU A 86 4.95 -18.74 -6.20
CA GLU A 86 5.08 -19.37 -7.52
C GLU A 86 4.89 -18.36 -8.65
N LEU A 87 3.85 -17.53 -8.57
CA LEU A 87 3.53 -16.52 -9.60
C LEU A 87 4.66 -15.52 -9.83
N THR A 88 5.40 -15.17 -8.77
CA THR A 88 6.45 -14.13 -8.78
C THR A 88 7.86 -14.71 -8.85
N GLY A 89 8.04 -16.03 -8.69
CA GLY A 89 9.35 -16.67 -8.71
C GLY A 89 10.28 -16.24 -7.57
N CYS A 90 9.74 -15.77 -6.44
CA CYS A 90 10.55 -15.20 -5.35
C CYS A 90 10.93 -16.19 -4.23
N LYS A 91 10.72 -17.51 -4.46
CA LYS A 91 10.85 -18.58 -3.46
C LYS A 91 12.11 -18.50 -2.60
N ASP A 92 13.27 -18.25 -3.21
CA ASP A 92 14.57 -18.31 -2.52
C ASP A 92 14.95 -17.02 -1.78
N ARG A 93 14.11 -15.97 -1.87
CA ARG A 93 14.37 -14.64 -1.32
C ARG A 93 13.19 -14.03 -0.58
N ILE A 94 12.07 -14.73 -0.46
CA ILE A 94 10.90 -14.36 0.35
C ILE A 94 10.98 -14.93 1.76
N GLY A 95 10.56 -14.16 2.76
CA GLY A 95 10.60 -14.52 4.16
C GLY A 95 9.34 -14.07 4.88
N VAL A 96 8.87 -14.88 5.81
CA VAL A 96 7.70 -14.61 6.64
C VAL A 96 8.14 -14.65 8.09
N ASP A 97 7.80 -13.62 8.85
CA ASP A 97 8.09 -13.62 10.28
C ASP A 97 7.38 -14.78 10.96
N PHE A 98 8.09 -15.54 11.79
CA PHE A 98 7.53 -16.68 12.49
C PHE A 98 6.39 -16.31 13.47
N GLN A 99 6.23 -15.04 13.82
CA GLN A 99 5.12 -14.50 14.63
C GLN A 99 3.99 -13.84 13.81
N ALA A 100 4.02 -13.93 12.49
CA ALA A 100 2.89 -13.49 11.66
C ALA A 100 1.64 -14.33 11.97
N GLY A 101 0.47 -13.70 12.03
CA GLY A 101 -0.80 -14.37 12.37
C GLY A 101 -1.45 -15.02 11.15
N ILE A 102 -2.16 -16.14 11.32
CA ILE A 102 -2.69 -16.93 10.19
C ILE A 102 -4.19 -16.70 9.94
N ILE A 103 -4.53 -16.41 8.69
CA ILE A 103 -5.92 -16.33 8.23
C ILE A 103 -6.41 -17.73 7.87
N GLU A 104 -7.08 -18.37 8.83
CA GLU A 104 -7.77 -19.64 8.62
C GLU A 104 -9.14 -19.48 7.92
N LYS A 105 -9.68 -20.61 7.43
CA LYS A 105 -10.95 -20.67 6.70
C LYS A 105 -12.12 -20.10 7.51
N GLU A 106 -12.18 -20.41 8.79
CA GLU A 106 -13.21 -19.90 9.71
C GLU A 106 -13.23 -18.37 9.78
N HIS A 107 -12.08 -17.71 9.68
CA HIS A 107 -12.00 -16.25 9.64
C HIS A 107 -12.63 -15.70 8.37
N LYS A 108 -12.34 -16.32 7.22
CA LYS A 108 -12.93 -15.95 5.92
C LYS A 108 -14.45 -16.12 5.95
N GLU A 109 -14.91 -17.26 6.45
CA GLU A 109 -16.34 -17.57 6.59
C GLU A 109 -17.04 -16.57 7.51
N LYS A 110 -16.47 -16.24 8.67
CA LYS A 110 -17.03 -15.24 9.60
C LYS A 110 -17.11 -13.86 8.95
N ASP A 111 -16.07 -13.43 8.24
CA ASP A 111 -16.02 -12.12 7.57
C ASP A 111 -17.08 -12.00 6.46
N GLN A 112 -17.36 -13.10 5.75
CA GLN A 112 -18.34 -13.15 4.66
C GLN A 112 -19.79 -13.24 5.15
N HIS A 113 -20.05 -13.97 6.23
CA HIS A 113 -21.42 -14.24 6.71
C HIS A 113 -21.91 -13.25 7.77
N ASP A 114 -21.01 -12.57 8.47
CA ASP A 114 -21.38 -11.52 9.42
C ASP A 114 -22.02 -10.34 8.65
N LYS A 115 -23.32 -10.10 8.88
CA LYS A 115 -24.07 -9.06 8.19
C LYS A 115 -23.56 -7.65 8.52
N HIS A 116 -22.97 -7.44 9.70
CA HIS A 116 -22.36 -6.16 10.05
C HIS A 116 -21.09 -5.93 9.23
N LEU A 117 -20.18 -6.91 9.18
CA LEU A 117 -18.94 -6.81 8.42
C LEU A 117 -19.19 -6.73 6.90
N SER A 118 -19.99 -7.66 6.36
CA SER A 118 -20.23 -7.77 4.93
C SER A 118 -21.12 -6.66 4.36
N LYS A 119 -22.21 -6.28 5.05
CA LYS A 119 -23.18 -5.31 4.52
C LYS A 119 -23.03 -3.90 5.06
N LYS A 120 -22.74 -3.73 6.35
CA LYS A 120 -22.65 -2.38 6.96
C LYS A 120 -21.28 -1.75 6.76
N ILE A 121 -20.21 -2.51 7.01
CA ILE A 121 -18.84 -2.03 6.79
C ILE A 121 -18.44 -2.19 5.33
N GLY A 122 -18.83 -3.32 4.72
CA GLY A 122 -18.40 -3.69 3.37
C GLY A 122 -16.99 -4.25 3.37
N SER A 123 -16.68 -5.16 4.31
CA SER A 123 -15.38 -5.84 4.39
C SER A 123 -15.02 -6.56 3.08
N THR A 124 -13.75 -6.94 2.94
CA THR A 124 -13.26 -7.64 1.75
C THR A 124 -13.63 -9.13 1.73
N GLY A 125 -14.16 -9.68 2.84
CA GLY A 125 -14.46 -11.11 2.96
C GLY A 125 -13.22 -11.99 2.99
N THR A 126 -12.07 -11.42 3.40
CA THR A 126 -10.76 -12.08 3.37
C THR A 126 -10.34 -12.62 4.73
N GLY A 127 -11.15 -12.41 5.77
CA GLY A 127 -10.90 -12.92 7.11
C GLY A 127 -9.98 -12.04 7.97
N CYS A 128 -9.50 -10.90 7.45
CA CYS A 128 -8.56 -10.04 8.19
C CYS A 128 -9.18 -9.38 9.44
N GLY A 129 -10.49 -9.11 9.43
CA GLY A 129 -11.20 -8.62 10.62
C GLY A 129 -11.24 -9.67 11.72
N PRO A 130 -11.90 -10.82 11.48
CA PRO A 130 -11.94 -11.94 12.42
C PRO A 130 -10.57 -12.43 12.91
N ALA A 131 -9.58 -12.52 12.03
CA ALA A 131 -8.23 -12.95 12.42
C ALA A 131 -7.57 -11.95 13.39
N ASN A 132 -7.71 -10.63 13.16
CA ASN A 132 -7.21 -9.63 14.11
C ASN A 132 -8.00 -9.61 15.43
N GLU A 133 -9.30 -9.93 15.40
CA GLU A 133 -10.08 -10.15 16.63
C GLU A 133 -9.50 -11.31 17.44
N ALA A 134 -9.23 -12.45 16.81
CA ALA A 134 -8.59 -13.61 17.45
C ALA A 134 -7.16 -13.28 17.93
N ARG A 135 -6.41 -12.46 17.18
CA ARG A 135 -5.07 -11.98 17.59
C ARG A 135 -5.16 -11.16 18.88
N ALA A 136 -6.11 -10.23 18.96
CA ALA A 136 -6.34 -9.42 20.16
C ALA A 136 -6.74 -10.29 21.36
N ARG A 137 -7.48 -11.37 21.14
CA ARG A 137 -7.83 -12.36 22.16
C ARG A 137 -6.71 -13.35 22.51
N ARG A 138 -5.59 -13.33 21.78
CA ARG A 138 -4.46 -14.28 21.87
C ARG A 138 -4.85 -15.74 21.59
N THR A 139 -5.79 -15.95 20.68
CA THR A 139 -6.22 -17.30 20.24
C THR A 139 -5.84 -17.60 18.79
N LEU A 140 -5.24 -16.63 18.08
CA LEU A 140 -4.83 -16.80 16.68
C LEU A 140 -3.58 -17.68 16.58
N ARG A 141 -3.56 -18.61 15.62
CA ARG A 141 -2.36 -19.37 15.24
C ARG A 141 -1.33 -18.49 14.53
N LEU A 142 -0.06 -18.84 14.71
CA LEU A 142 1.08 -18.13 14.14
C LEU A 142 1.75 -18.92 13.00
N ALA A 143 2.53 -18.22 12.17
CA ALA A 143 3.20 -18.81 11.01
C ALA A 143 4.11 -19.98 11.35
N LYS A 144 4.78 -19.94 12.51
CA LYS A 144 5.59 -21.06 13.03
C LYS A 144 4.82 -22.36 13.28
N GLU A 145 3.49 -22.30 13.34
CA GLU A 145 2.62 -23.45 13.57
C GLU A 145 2.07 -24.03 12.26
N ILE A 146 2.49 -23.50 11.10
CA ILE A 146 2.04 -23.94 9.77
C ILE A 146 3.19 -24.66 9.05
N PRO A 147 3.15 -26.00 8.93
CA PRO A 147 4.23 -26.78 8.33
C PRO A 147 4.66 -26.32 6.94
N GLU A 148 3.71 -25.93 6.09
CA GLU A 148 3.93 -25.49 4.72
C GLU A 148 4.70 -24.17 4.62
N LEU A 149 4.71 -23.37 5.70
CA LEU A 149 5.45 -22.11 5.76
C LEU A 149 6.89 -22.28 6.26
N THR A 150 7.25 -23.45 6.82
CA THR A 150 8.58 -23.72 7.43
C THR A 150 9.76 -23.25 6.56
N PRO A 151 9.80 -23.49 5.23
CA PRO A 151 10.94 -23.07 4.41
C PRO A 151 11.12 -21.56 4.28
N TYR A 152 10.10 -20.78 4.66
CA TYR A 152 10.07 -19.32 4.50
C TYR A 152 10.18 -18.57 5.84
N LEU A 153 10.18 -19.28 6.97
CA LEU A 153 10.17 -18.64 8.28
C LEU A 153 11.51 -17.96 8.57
N THR A 154 11.43 -16.75 9.13
CA THR A 154 12.61 -15.99 9.56
C THR A 154 12.27 -15.01 10.69
N ASP A 155 13.30 -14.37 11.26
CA ASP A 155 13.17 -13.22 12.16
C ASP A 155 13.27 -11.93 11.34
N VAL A 156 12.11 -11.36 10.97
CA VAL A 156 12.07 -10.19 10.08
C VAL A 156 12.61 -8.95 10.78
N SER A 157 12.29 -8.79 12.07
CA SER A 157 12.82 -7.67 12.86
C SER A 157 14.34 -7.71 12.88
N LYS A 158 14.94 -8.87 13.14
CA LYS A 158 16.40 -9.02 13.14
C LYS A 158 17.00 -8.71 11.76
N GLU A 159 16.52 -9.34 10.69
CA GLU A 159 17.06 -9.13 9.34
C GLU A 159 17.04 -7.65 8.93
N ILE A 160 15.93 -6.95 9.18
CA ILE A 160 15.80 -5.52 8.85
C ILE A 160 16.76 -4.69 9.68
N ASN A 161 16.80 -4.90 10.99
CA ASN A 161 17.65 -4.09 11.88
C ASN A 161 19.14 -4.32 11.60
N GLU A 162 19.55 -5.55 11.23
CA GLU A 162 20.92 -5.86 10.79
C GLU A 162 21.26 -5.17 9.46
N ALA A 163 20.33 -5.14 8.50
CA ALA A 163 20.55 -4.44 7.24
C ALA A 163 20.70 -2.91 7.44
N ILE A 164 19.85 -2.31 8.27
CA ILE A 164 19.93 -0.88 8.62
C ILE A 164 21.28 -0.59 9.32
N ALA A 165 21.66 -1.40 10.31
CA ALA A 165 22.93 -1.24 11.01
C ALA A 165 24.15 -1.40 10.07
N ALA A 166 24.02 -2.21 9.02
CA ALA A 166 25.03 -2.40 7.99
C ALA A 166 25.02 -1.33 6.89
N GLY A 167 24.27 -0.22 7.04
CA GLY A 167 24.30 0.86 6.05
C GLY A 167 23.41 0.63 4.82
N LYS A 168 22.57 -0.41 4.81
CA LYS A 168 21.82 -0.82 3.62
C LYS A 168 20.48 -0.10 3.51
N ASN A 169 20.03 0.14 2.27
CA ASN A 169 18.71 0.70 2.00
C ASN A 169 17.60 -0.33 2.29
N VAL A 170 16.54 0.11 2.95
CA VAL A 170 15.37 -0.71 3.29
C VAL A 170 14.10 0.01 2.83
N LEU A 171 13.22 -0.71 2.15
CA LEU A 171 11.94 -0.19 1.68
C LEU A 171 10.79 -0.90 2.42
N LEU A 172 9.91 -0.12 3.05
CA LEU A 172 8.75 -0.64 3.79
C LEU A 172 7.45 -0.36 3.05
N GLU A 173 6.73 -1.42 2.70
CA GLU A 173 5.45 -1.38 2.01
C GLU A 173 4.28 -1.39 3.00
N GLY A 174 3.55 -0.28 3.06
CA GLY A 174 2.34 -0.16 3.86
C GLY A 174 1.06 -0.61 3.15
N THR A 175 0.14 -1.17 3.94
CA THR A 175 -1.26 -1.35 3.55
C THR A 175 -2.14 -0.88 4.72
N GLN A 176 -3.31 -0.26 4.55
CA GLN A 176 -4.02 0.21 3.35
C GLN A 176 -3.69 1.70 3.06
N GLY A 177 -4.67 2.60 3.15
CA GLY A 177 -4.50 4.05 3.09
C GLY A 177 -4.97 4.70 4.39
N THR A 178 -4.43 5.86 4.73
CA THR A 178 -4.54 6.49 6.06
C THR A 178 -5.98 6.68 6.52
N MET A 179 -6.93 6.96 5.61
CA MET A 179 -8.34 7.14 5.97
C MET A 179 -9.09 5.82 6.25
N LEU A 180 -8.44 4.67 6.06
CA LEU A 180 -8.88 3.36 6.53
C LEU A 180 -8.24 2.96 7.86
N SER A 181 -7.44 3.80 8.51
CA SER A 181 -6.89 3.54 9.85
C SER A 181 -8.00 3.23 10.86
N LEU A 182 -7.81 2.19 11.67
CA LEU A 182 -8.73 1.86 12.77
C LEU A 182 -8.90 3.01 13.77
N PHE A 183 -7.85 3.79 14.01
CA PHE A 183 -7.85 4.88 15.00
C PHE A 183 -8.17 6.24 14.39
N HIS A 184 -7.65 6.51 13.20
CA HIS A 184 -7.65 7.85 12.61
C HIS A 184 -8.48 7.98 11.33
N GLY A 185 -9.03 6.86 10.84
CA GLY A 185 -9.90 6.82 9.67
C GLY A 185 -11.36 7.15 9.98
N THR A 186 -12.24 6.79 9.06
CA THR A 186 -13.70 7.03 9.17
C THR A 186 -14.41 5.91 9.93
N TYR A 187 -14.05 5.67 11.20
CA TYR A 187 -14.66 4.61 12.01
C TYR A 187 -16.20 4.73 12.04
N PRO A 188 -16.96 3.62 11.91
CA PRO A 188 -16.50 2.22 11.87
C PRO A 188 -16.09 1.71 10.47
N TYR A 189 -16.16 2.55 9.44
CA TYR A 189 -15.90 2.16 8.05
C TYR A 189 -14.39 2.22 7.72
N VAL A 190 -13.63 1.36 8.40
CA VAL A 190 -12.16 1.30 8.41
C VAL A 190 -11.69 -0.16 8.38
N THR A 191 -10.39 -0.36 8.28
CA THR A 191 -9.77 -1.69 8.39
C THR A 191 -9.63 -2.11 9.85
N SER A 192 -9.17 -3.35 10.10
CA SER A 192 -9.05 -3.90 11.45
C SER A 192 -7.79 -3.51 12.22
N LYS A 193 -7.06 -2.48 11.75
CA LYS A 193 -5.76 -2.04 12.30
C LYS A 193 -5.47 -0.59 11.95
N ASP A 194 -4.56 0.05 12.68
CA ASP A 194 -3.93 1.25 12.14
C ASP A 194 -3.10 0.92 10.87
N VAL A 195 -2.88 1.92 10.04
CA VAL A 195 -2.16 1.80 8.76
C VAL A 195 -1.23 2.99 8.52
N SER A 196 -0.95 3.76 9.58
CA SER A 196 0.03 4.85 9.55
C SER A 196 1.45 4.32 9.38
N ALA A 197 2.37 5.19 8.98
CA ALA A 197 3.80 4.88 8.90
C ALA A 197 4.35 4.31 10.22
N SER A 198 3.91 4.84 11.36
CA SER A 198 4.30 4.33 12.68
C SER A 198 3.83 2.89 12.91
N GLN A 199 2.61 2.55 12.46
CA GLN A 199 2.14 1.16 12.54
C GLN A 199 2.94 0.25 11.61
N ILE A 200 3.34 0.72 10.41
CA ILE A 200 4.20 -0.06 9.52
C ILE A 200 5.56 -0.36 10.18
N CYS A 201 6.15 0.59 10.91
CA CYS A 201 7.35 0.34 11.72
C CYS A 201 7.14 -0.80 12.72
N ALA A 202 6.05 -0.74 13.48
CA ALA A 202 5.71 -1.75 14.47
C ALA A 202 5.47 -3.13 13.84
N ASP A 203 4.92 -3.16 12.62
CA ASP A 203 4.60 -4.40 11.92
C ASP A 203 5.83 -5.18 11.49
N VAL A 204 6.90 -4.48 11.11
CA VAL A 204 8.17 -5.08 10.67
C VAL A 204 9.23 -5.09 11.78
N GLY A 205 8.93 -4.52 12.95
CA GLY A 205 9.79 -4.55 14.12
C GLY A 205 11.00 -3.59 14.04
N ILE A 206 10.79 -2.36 13.55
CA ILE A 206 11.79 -1.29 13.62
C ILE A 206 11.36 -0.17 14.56
N GLY A 207 12.33 0.47 15.21
CA GLY A 207 12.10 1.67 16.02
C GLY A 207 11.84 2.90 15.13
N PRO A 208 10.99 3.86 15.56
CA PRO A 208 10.61 5.00 14.74
C PRO A 208 11.78 5.94 14.39
N THR A 209 12.82 6.00 15.23
CA THR A 209 14.03 6.80 14.98
C THR A 209 14.94 6.24 13.89
N LYS A 210 14.61 5.07 13.32
CA LYS A 210 15.34 4.45 12.20
C LYS A 210 14.70 4.72 10.85
N VAL A 211 13.65 5.53 10.80
CA VAL A 211 12.97 5.91 9.57
C VAL A 211 13.54 7.24 9.10
N ASP A 212 14.04 7.27 7.87
CA ASP A 212 14.62 8.46 7.25
C ASP A 212 13.57 9.19 6.40
N GLU A 213 12.72 8.43 5.68
CA GLU A 213 11.76 8.97 4.73
C GLU A 213 10.38 8.32 4.85
N VAL A 214 9.33 9.12 4.62
CA VAL A 214 7.96 8.64 4.50
C VAL A 214 7.32 9.21 3.24
N ILE A 215 7.09 8.33 2.26
CA ILE A 215 6.41 8.64 1.01
C ILE A 215 4.91 8.41 1.19
N ALA A 216 4.14 9.49 1.18
CA ALA A 216 2.69 9.41 1.11
C ALA A 216 2.23 9.29 -0.35
N VAL A 217 1.63 8.17 -0.70
CA VAL A 217 1.10 7.95 -2.06
C VAL A 217 -0.27 8.59 -2.16
N PHE A 218 -0.36 9.57 -3.05
CA PHE A 218 -1.57 10.26 -3.44
C PHE A 218 -2.01 9.73 -4.80
N LYS A 219 -3.31 9.77 -5.01
CA LYS A 219 -3.91 9.65 -6.33
C LYS A 219 -4.44 11.03 -6.71
N ALA A 220 -4.36 11.39 -8.00
CA ALA A 220 -4.82 12.70 -8.50
C ALA A 220 -6.32 12.98 -8.24
N PHE A 221 -7.07 11.96 -7.80
CA PHE A 221 -8.42 12.06 -7.25
C PHE A 221 -8.60 10.98 -6.18
N MET A 222 -9.46 11.23 -5.20
CA MET A 222 -9.74 10.26 -4.13
C MET A 222 -10.68 9.16 -4.63
N THR A 223 -10.45 7.93 -4.19
CA THR A 223 -11.37 6.81 -4.40
C THR A 223 -11.68 6.09 -3.09
N ARG A 224 -12.86 5.47 -3.02
CA ARG A 224 -13.26 4.64 -1.88
C ARG A 224 -14.05 3.42 -2.34
N VAL A 225 -13.70 2.25 -1.80
CA VAL A 225 -14.47 1.01 -1.92
C VAL A 225 -15.34 0.84 -0.67
N GLY A 226 -16.58 0.40 -0.86
CA GLY A 226 -17.51 0.13 0.23
C GLY A 226 -18.18 1.38 0.81
N GLU A 227 -18.90 1.16 1.90
CA GLU A 227 -19.71 2.18 2.57
C GLU A 227 -18.85 3.21 3.32
N GLY A 228 -19.50 4.25 3.84
CA GLY A 228 -18.92 5.27 4.72
C GLY A 228 -18.66 6.63 4.06
N PRO A 229 -18.38 7.67 4.86
CA PRO A 229 -18.33 9.05 4.36
C PRO A 229 -17.10 9.32 3.49
N MET A 230 -17.29 9.96 2.34
CA MET A 230 -16.21 10.52 1.52
C MET A 230 -16.71 11.87 0.96
N PRO A 231 -16.23 13.00 1.50
CA PRO A 231 -16.63 14.32 1.01
C PRO A 231 -16.38 14.48 -0.49
N GLY A 232 -17.24 15.25 -1.16
CA GLY A 232 -17.10 15.52 -2.60
C GLY A 232 -17.30 14.32 -3.53
N THR A 233 -17.96 13.25 -3.05
CA THR A 233 -18.30 12.09 -3.89
C THR A 233 -19.11 12.54 -5.11
N LEU A 234 -18.62 12.20 -6.29
CA LEU A 234 -19.28 12.50 -7.56
C LEU A 234 -20.39 11.49 -7.87
N SER A 235 -21.37 11.92 -8.66
CA SER A 235 -22.36 11.02 -9.25
C SER A 235 -21.72 10.06 -10.26
N GLU A 236 -22.39 8.94 -10.56
CA GLU A 236 -21.90 7.98 -11.55
C GLU A 236 -21.73 8.61 -12.94
N GLU A 237 -22.63 9.53 -13.33
CA GLU A 237 -22.55 10.26 -14.59
C GLU A 237 -21.29 11.15 -14.67
N GLU A 238 -21.00 11.90 -13.62
CA GLU A 238 -19.80 12.73 -13.53
C GLU A 238 -18.51 11.89 -13.56
N MET A 239 -18.49 10.75 -12.85
CA MET A 239 -17.36 9.83 -12.87
C MET A 239 -17.13 9.26 -14.27
N LYS A 240 -18.19 8.86 -14.98
CA LYS A 240 -18.10 8.40 -16.38
C LYS A 240 -17.55 9.48 -17.29
N LYS A 241 -18.08 10.70 -17.19
CA LYS A 241 -17.63 11.85 -17.98
C LYS A 241 -16.15 12.18 -17.77
N LYS A 242 -15.65 11.98 -16.55
CA LYS A 242 -14.23 12.19 -16.20
C LYS A 242 -13.32 10.99 -16.46
N GLY A 243 -13.85 9.81 -16.78
CA GLY A 243 -13.06 8.58 -16.87
C GLY A 243 -12.56 8.05 -15.52
N TRP A 244 -13.20 8.43 -14.41
CA TRP A 244 -12.76 8.09 -13.05
C TRP A 244 -13.43 6.82 -12.48
N MET A 245 -14.18 6.09 -13.30
CA MET A 245 -14.77 4.81 -12.90
C MET A 245 -13.69 3.74 -12.75
N GLU A 246 -13.60 3.17 -11.55
CA GLU A 246 -12.67 2.08 -11.24
C GLU A 246 -13.32 0.98 -10.40
N PHE A 247 -12.72 -0.20 -10.41
CA PHE A 247 -13.20 -1.39 -9.71
C PHE A 247 -12.10 -1.95 -8.79
N GLY A 248 -12.49 -2.42 -7.60
CA GLY A 248 -11.57 -2.97 -6.62
C GLY A 248 -10.93 -4.28 -7.07
N THR A 249 -9.60 -4.38 -6.97
CA THR A 249 -8.84 -5.57 -7.40
C THR A 249 -9.22 -6.86 -6.64
N VAL A 250 -9.60 -6.74 -5.37
CA VAL A 250 -9.95 -7.90 -4.52
C VAL A 250 -11.42 -8.27 -4.66
N THR A 251 -12.32 -7.28 -4.51
CA THR A 251 -13.77 -7.55 -4.43
C THR A 251 -14.53 -7.36 -5.74
N GLY A 252 -13.92 -6.77 -6.77
CA GLY A 252 -14.60 -6.39 -8.02
C GLY A 252 -15.60 -5.22 -7.91
N ARG A 253 -15.94 -4.76 -6.70
CA ARG A 253 -16.87 -3.65 -6.44
C ARG A 253 -16.43 -2.34 -7.08
N ALA A 254 -17.38 -1.58 -7.61
CA ALA A 254 -17.16 -0.23 -8.12
C ALA A 254 -16.69 0.71 -6.99
N ARG A 255 -15.81 1.65 -7.35
CA ARG A 255 -15.29 2.70 -6.47
C ARG A 255 -16.08 3.98 -6.65
N ARG A 256 -16.36 4.64 -5.53
CA ARG A 256 -16.73 6.05 -5.55
C ARG A 256 -15.47 6.89 -5.80
N ALA A 257 -15.61 8.04 -6.46
CA ALA A 257 -14.53 8.97 -6.72
C ALA A 257 -14.90 10.40 -6.32
N ALA A 258 -13.91 11.19 -5.94
CA ALA A 258 -14.02 12.59 -5.56
C ALA A 258 -12.74 13.34 -5.94
N PRO A 259 -12.79 14.67 -6.21
CA PRO A 259 -11.59 15.51 -6.24
C PRO A 259 -10.79 15.41 -4.93
N ILE A 260 -9.52 15.82 -4.95
CA ILE A 260 -8.71 15.86 -3.72
C ILE A 260 -9.34 16.84 -2.71
N ASP A 261 -9.52 16.36 -1.49
CA ASP A 261 -9.86 17.19 -0.33
C ASP A 261 -8.56 17.52 0.42
N PHE A 262 -8.21 18.80 0.47
CA PHE A 262 -6.93 19.24 1.04
C PHE A 262 -6.90 19.19 2.58
N GLU A 263 -8.04 19.18 3.26
CA GLU A 263 -8.07 18.94 4.70
C GLU A 263 -7.71 17.49 5.00
N ILE A 264 -8.27 16.55 4.22
CA ILE A 264 -7.92 15.13 4.29
C ILE A 264 -6.46 14.91 3.92
N ALA A 265 -5.96 15.55 2.85
CA ALA A 265 -4.56 15.48 2.44
C ALA A 265 -3.60 15.93 3.55
N ARG A 266 -3.85 17.11 4.15
CA ARG A 266 -3.05 17.62 5.28
C ARG A 266 -3.11 16.69 6.49
N LYS A 267 -4.27 16.10 6.78
CA LYS A 267 -4.41 15.11 7.84
C LYS A 267 -3.54 13.88 7.56
N ALA A 268 -3.56 13.37 6.34
CA ALA A 268 -2.76 12.20 5.95
C ALA A 268 -1.25 12.48 6.08
N VAL A 269 -0.80 13.64 5.60
CA VAL A 269 0.59 14.10 5.74
C VAL A 269 0.99 14.19 7.21
N ARG A 270 0.20 14.88 8.03
CA ARG A 270 0.49 15.10 9.46
C ARG A 270 0.56 13.79 10.25
N LEU A 271 -0.38 12.86 10.02
CA LEU A 271 -0.44 11.59 10.77
C LEU A 271 0.74 10.67 10.45
N ASN A 272 1.27 10.74 9.23
CA ASN A 272 2.34 9.85 8.80
C ASN A 272 3.73 10.49 8.93
N GLY A 273 3.82 11.80 9.20
CA GLY A 273 5.10 12.50 9.11
C GLY A 273 5.68 12.42 7.70
N ALA A 274 4.84 12.57 6.67
CA ALA A 274 5.25 12.44 5.28
C ALA A 274 6.38 13.44 4.96
N THR A 275 7.45 12.96 4.37
CA THR A 275 8.58 13.78 3.91
C THR A 275 8.44 14.14 2.43
N GLN A 276 7.69 13.33 1.68
CA GLN A 276 7.44 13.53 0.26
C GLN A 276 6.11 12.88 -0.17
N ILE A 277 5.60 13.31 -1.33
CA ILE A 277 4.40 12.78 -1.97
C ILE A 277 4.78 12.07 -3.28
N ALA A 278 4.20 10.89 -3.46
CA ALA A 278 4.15 10.23 -4.77
C ALA A 278 2.73 10.38 -5.34
N LEU A 279 2.56 11.14 -6.42
CA LEU A 279 1.27 11.42 -7.05
C LEU A 279 1.03 10.48 -8.23
N THR A 280 0.05 9.60 -8.15
CA THR A 280 -0.30 8.67 -9.23
C THR A 280 -1.53 9.12 -10.00
N LYS A 281 -1.72 8.50 -11.18
CA LYS A 281 -2.92 8.65 -12.01
C LYS A 281 -3.12 10.08 -12.51
N LEU A 282 -2.02 10.81 -12.69
CA LEU A 282 -2.06 12.16 -13.22
C LEU A 282 -2.62 12.17 -14.65
N ASP A 283 -2.30 11.13 -15.43
CA ASP A 283 -2.82 10.85 -16.78
C ASP A 283 -4.34 10.69 -16.85
N ILE A 284 -4.98 10.28 -15.76
CA ILE A 284 -6.45 10.15 -15.73
C ILE A 284 -7.11 11.53 -15.56
N VAL A 285 -6.43 12.48 -14.93
CA VAL A 285 -6.91 13.86 -14.76
C VAL A 285 -6.48 14.75 -15.93
N PHE A 286 -5.28 14.50 -16.46
CA PHE A 286 -4.65 15.20 -17.58
C PHE A 286 -4.22 14.18 -18.65
N PRO A 287 -5.15 13.71 -19.52
CA PRO A 287 -4.85 12.68 -20.52
C PRO A 287 -3.70 13.03 -21.47
N GLU A 288 -3.41 14.31 -21.66
CA GLU A 288 -2.32 14.78 -22.50
C GLU A 288 -0.92 14.47 -21.96
N VAL A 289 -0.78 14.16 -20.66
CA VAL A 289 0.52 13.80 -20.05
C VAL A 289 0.74 12.29 -19.94
N ALA A 290 -0.12 11.47 -20.58
CA ALA A 290 -0.04 10.03 -20.50
C ALA A 290 1.33 9.49 -20.98
N ASN A 291 1.94 8.65 -20.16
CA ASN A 291 3.26 8.04 -20.32
C ASN A 291 4.43 9.04 -20.36
N ALA A 292 4.24 10.28 -19.91
CA ALA A 292 5.36 11.22 -19.71
C ALA A 292 6.37 10.64 -18.72
N THR A 293 7.65 10.71 -19.06
CA THR A 293 8.78 10.21 -18.24
C THR A 293 9.68 11.34 -17.77
N LYS A 294 9.50 12.55 -18.30
CA LYS A 294 10.24 13.75 -17.93
C LYS A 294 9.31 14.90 -17.57
N LYS A 295 9.79 15.81 -16.72
CA LYS A 295 9.02 16.95 -16.24
C LYS A 295 8.58 17.89 -17.37
N GLU A 296 9.42 18.03 -18.40
CA GLU A 296 9.18 18.93 -19.54
C GLU A 296 8.01 18.48 -20.41
N GLU A 297 7.58 17.23 -20.27
CA GLU A 297 6.43 16.65 -20.98
C GLU A 297 5.10 16.97 -20.28
N LEU A 298 5.13 17.58 -19.08
CA LEU A 298 3.91 17.93 -18.34
C LEU A 298 3.31 19.24 -18.86
N SER A 299 1.98 19.26 -19.01
CA SER A 299 1.24 20.46 -19.38
C SER A 299 1.30 21.52 -18.26
N PRO A 300 1.18 22.83 -18.58
CA PRO A 300 1.13 23.88 -17.56
C PRO A 300 0.02 23.67 -16.51
N ALA A 301 -1.12 23.10 -16.93
CA ALA A 301 -2.22 22.78 -16.04
C ALA A 301 -1.87 21.63 -15.07
N ALA A 302 -1.20 20.59 -15.56
CA ALA A 302 -0.70 19.49 -14.73
C ALA A 302 0.36 19.97 -13.72
N LEU A 303 1.27 20.86 -14.15
CA LEU A 303 2.27 21.48 -13.28
C LEU A 303 1.64 22.35 -12.18
N GLU A 304 0.63 23.18 -12.51
CA GLU A 304 -0.07 23.96 -11.49
C GLU A 304 -0.86 23.07 -10.53
N PHE A 305 -1.45 21.97 -11.02
CA PHE A 305 -2.12 20.99 -10.15
C PHE A 305 -1.15 20.38 -9.13
N ILE A 306 0.05 20.00 -9.56
CA ILE A 306 1.12 19.51 -8.67
C ILE A 306 1.52 20.61 -7.68
N ALA A 307 1.80 21.82 -8.17
CA ALA A 307 2.21 22.95 -7.32
C ALA A 307 1.15 23.30 -6.27
N ASN A 308 -0.13 23.17 -6.60
CA ASN A 308 -1.22 23.38 -5.66
C ASN A 308 -1.24 22.29 -4.57
N ILE A 309 -0.98 21.02 -4.90
CA ILE A 309 -0.83 19.96 -3.89
C ILE A 309 0.33 20.28 -2.94
N GLU A 310 1.48 20.68 -3.48
CA GLU A 310 2.65 21.05 -2.67
C GLU A 310 2.34 22.23 -1.75
N ARG A 311 1.66 23.26 -2.26
CA ARG A 311 1.25 24.45 -1.50
C ARG A 311 0.26 24.11 -0.37
N GLU A 312 -0.74 23.28 -0.65
CA GLU A 312 -1.80 22.92 0.30
C GLU A 312 -1.34 21.94 1.38
N THR A 313 -0.32 21.13 1.08
CA THR A 313 0.21 20.09 2.00
C THR A 313 1.53 20.47 2.66
N ASN A 314 2.25 21.44 2.09
CA ASN A 314 3.62 21.81 2.45
C ASN A 314 4.62 20.65 2.33
N ILE A 315 4.38 19.71 1.42
CA ILE A 315 5.23 18.54 1.15
C ILE A 315 5.56 18.47 -0.33
N PRO A 316 6.84 18.23 -0.71
CA PRO A 316 7.21 18.13 -2.12
C PRO A 316 6.61 16.88 -2.78
N VAL A 317 6.08 17.03 -3.99
CA VAL A 317 5.70 15.93 -4.87
C VAL A 317 6.94 15.53 -5.67
N THR A 318 7.51 14.38 -5.32
CA THR A 318 8.81 13.92 -5.85
C THR A 318 8.70 12.77 -6.83
N LEU A 319 7.61 12.00 -6.81
CA LEU A 319 7.34 10.93 -7.77
C LEU A 319 5.99 11.17 -8.44
N ILE A 320 5.92 11.11 -9.77
CA ILE A 320 4.69 11.40 -10.51
C ILE A 320 4.39 10.25 -11.47
N GLY A 321 3.33 9.49 -11.19
CA GLY A 321 2.84 8.42 -12.05
C GLY A 321 1.91 8.96 -13.14
N THR A 322 2.31 8.75 -14.39
CA THR A 322 1.66 9.26 -15.61
C THR A 322 1.07 8.14 -16.47
N GLY A 323 0.87 6.95 -15.91
CA GLY A 323 0.32 5.81 -16.64
C GLY A 323 0.21 4.55 -15.80
N PRO A 324 -0.18 3.42 -16.40
CA PRO A 324 -0.27 2.13 -15.71
C PRO A 324 1.06 1.38 -15.61
N ASP A 325 2.00 1.62 -16.53
CA ASP A 325 3.31 0.96 -16.53
C ASP A 325 4.17 1.39 -15.34
N ALA A 326 5.02 0.51 -14.82
CA ALA A 326 5.95 0.86 -13.73
C ALA A 326 6.96 1.93 -14.16
N GLU A 327 7.35 1.98 -15.44
CA GLU A 327 8.32 2.95 -15.97
C GLU A 327 7.69 4.30 -16.32
N ALA A 328 6.37 4.40 -16.40
CA ALA A 328 5.64 5.65 -16.61
C ALA A 328 5.61 6.50 -15.31
N ILE A 329 6.78 6.87 -14.81
CA ILE A 329 7.01 7.69 -13.63
C ILE A 329 8.05 8.76 -13.94
N ILE A 330 7.76 9.99 -13.53
CA ILE A 330 8.72 11.08 -13.46
C ILE A 330 9.27 11.11 -12.03
N ASP A 331 10.59 11.00 -11.89
CA ASP A 331 11.29 11.07 -10.61
C ASP A 331 12.03 12.40 -10.48
N LEU A 332 11.63 13.17 -9.46
CA LEU A 332 12.12 14.51 -9.16
C LEU A 332 12.80 14.56 -7.79
N ARG A 333 13.17 13.40 -7.21
CA ARG A 333 13.79 13.35 -5.88
C ARG A 333 15.13 14.07 -5.84
N GLU A 334 15.98 13.89 -6.86
CA GLU A 334 17.28 14.60 -6.95
C GLU A 334 17.12 16.13 -7.06
N ASP A 335 16.02 16.60 -7.66
CA ASP A 335 15.76 18.03 -7.85
C ASP A 335 15.15 18.71 -6.60
N LYS A 336 14.51 17.94 -5.72
CA LYS A 336 13.62 18.47 -4.67
C LYS A 336 14.03 18.14 -3.23
N LEU A 337 14.94 17.19 -3.01
CA LEU A 337 15.34 16.73 -1.67
C LEU A 337 16.75 17.16 -1.28
#